data_AF-A0A183IVC2-F1
#
_entry.id   AF-A0A183IVC2-F1
#
_cell.length_a   1.000
_cell.length_b   1.000
_cell.length_c   1.000
_cell.angle_alpha   90.00
_cell.angle_beta   90.00
_cell.angle_gamma   90.00
#
_symmetry.space_group_name_H-M   'P 1'
#
loop_
_entity.id
_entity.type
_entity.pdbx_description
1 polymer ?
#
loop_
_entity_poly.entity_id
_entity_poly.type
_entity_poly.pdbx_seq_one_letter_code
_entity_poly.pdbx_strand_id
1 'polypeptide(L)'
;MVSTHSKASDSEPKRQRKMPTIAEKADLYYMLKEGKSYAAVGRLYGINEFSVRYIKDEKNRRKTAAVPFNKTAKRVITSRNKDFVRVE
;
A
#
# COMPACT_ATOMS: atom_id res chain seq x y z
N MET A 1 -34.04 31.09 -26.18
CA MET A 1 -33.23 31.46 -24.99
C MET A 1 -34.18 31.34 -23.81
N VAL A 2 -34.02 30.45 -22.83
CA VAL A 2 -32.89 30.34 -21.89
C VAL A 2 -32.75 28.88 -21.44
N SER A 3 -31.58 28.27 -21.64
CA SER A 3 -31.22 27.00 -20.98
C SER A 3 -30.85 27.28 -19.53
N THR A 4 -31.68 26.84 -18.59
CA THR A 4 -31.34 26.88 -17.16
C THR A 4 -30.50 25.64 -16.84
N HIS A 5 -29.18 25.76 -16.97
CA HIS A 5 -28.27 24.81 -16.32
C HIS A 5 -28.31 25.08 -14.81
N SER A 6 -29.07 24.27 -14.08
CA SER A 6 -29.02 24.25 -12.62
C SER A 6 -27.62 23.85 -12.18
N LYS A 7 -26.86 24.83 -11.69
CA LYS A 7 -25.57 24.64 -11.04
C LYS A 7 -25.82 23.85 -9.75
N ALA A 8 -25.68 22.53 -9.82
CA ALA A 8 -25.69 21.70 -8.62
C ALA A 8 -24.51 22.15 -7.75
N SER A 9 -24.83 22.54 -6.53
CA SER A 9 -23.92 23.14 -5.56
C SER A 9 -22.70 22.26 -5.29
N ASP A 10 -21.54 22.80 -5.65
CA ASP A 10 -20.17 22.30 -5.50
C ASP A 10 -19.71 22.21 -4.03
N SER A 11 -20.59 21.74 -3.15
CA SER A 11 -20.44 21.79 -1.68
C SER A 11 -20.48 20.42 -1.03
N GLU A 12 -20.47 19.34 -1.82
CA GLU A 12 -20.33 18.00 -1.26
C GLU A 12 -18.87 17.81 -0.82
N PRO A 13 -18.60 17.58 0.48
CA PRO A 13 -17.23 17.41 0.97
C PRO A 13 -16.55 16.28 0.21
N LYS A 14 -15.40 16.56 -0.40
CA LYS A 14 -14.58 15.55 -1.07
C LYS A 14 -14.42 14.37 -0.12
N ARG A 15 -14.87 13.18 -0.56
CA ARG A 15 -14.95 11.98 0.28
C ARG A 15 -13.68 11.80 1.11
N GLN A 16 -13.82 11.97 2.42
CA GLN A 16 -12.74 11.79 3.38
C GLN A 16 -12.20 10.37 3.26
N ARG A 17 -10.89 10.25 3.06
CA ARG A 17 -10.24 8.95 2.92
C ARG A 17 -10.20 8.27 4.30
N LYS A 18 -11.14 7.35 4.54
CA LYS A 18 -11.11 6.52 5.74
C LYS A 18 -9.90 5.59 5.67
N MET A 19 -8.94 5.79 6.57
CA MET A 19 -7.79 4.92 6.70
C MET A 19 -8.17 3.75 7.61
N PRO A 20 -8.15 2.51 7.13
CA PRO A 20 -8.45 1.36 7.96
C PRO A 20 -7.41 1.21 9.08
N THR A 21 -7.89 0.97 10.28
CA THR A 21 -7.10 0.66 11.47
C THR A 21 -6.34 -0.65 11.31
N ILE A 22 -5.36 -0.89 12.18
CA ILE A 22 -4.56 -2.13 12.15
C ILE A 22 -5.44 -3.36 12.35
N ALA A 23 -6.46 -3.27 13.23
CA ALA A 23 -7.43 -4.33 13.45
C ALA A 23 -8.28 -4.60 12.19
N GLU A 24 -8.86 -3.56 11.58
CA GLU A 24 -9.63 -3.69 10.34
C GLU A 24 -8.79 -4.29 9.19
N LYS A 25 -7.51 -3.92 9.09
CA LYS A 25 -6.59 -4.54 8.12
C LYS A 25 -6.33 -6.03 8.39
N ALA A 26 -6.32 -6.45 9.66
CA ALA A 26 -6.15 -7.86 10.04
C ALA A 26 -7.40 -8.67 9.71
N ASP A 27 -8.59 -8.17 10.05
CA ASP A 27 -9.87 -8.81 9.75
C ASP A 27 -10.10 -8.93 8.23
N LEU A 28 -9.83 -7.87 7.50
CA LEU A 28 -9.83 -7.86 6.04
C LEU A 28 -8.94 -8.98 5.47
N TYR A 29 -7.78 -9.22 6.07
CA TYR A 29 -6.89 -10.30 5.65
C TYR A 29 -7.48 -11.68 5.93
N TYR A 30 -8.10 -11.90 7.10
CA TYR A 30 -8.79 -13.16 7.40
C TYR A 30 -9.91 -13.42 6.40
N MET A 31 -10.71 -12.40 6.07
CA MET A 31 -11.76 -12.49 5.06
C MET A 31 -11.23 -12.87 3.67
N LEU A 32 -10.11 -12.28 3.25
CA LEU A 32 -9.47 -12.65 1.99
C LEU A 32 -8.90 -14.07 2.01
N LYS A 33 -8.41 -14.53 3.17
CA LYS A 33 -7.91 -15.91 3.35
C LYS A 33 -9.05 -16.94 3.31
N GLU A 34 -10.23 -16.57 3.81
CA GLU A 34 -11.47 -17.36 3.69
C GLU A 34 -12.02 -17.44 2.25
N GLY A 35 -11.41 -16.72 1.30
CA GLY A 35 -11.82 -16.73 -0.10
C GLY A 35 -12.89 -15.69 -0.45
N LYS A 36 -13.18 -14.73 0.44
CA LYS A 36 -14.08 -13.61 0.11
C LYS A 36 -13.46 -12.75 -1.00
N SER A 37 -14.31 -12.31 -1.93
CA SER A 37 -13.86 -11.49 -3.05
C SER A 37 -13.43 -10.09 -2.60
N TYR A 38 -12.48 -9.48 -3.31
CA TYR A 38 -12.00 -8.14 -2.99
C TYR A 38 -13.11 -7.09 -3.05
N ALA A 39 -14.04 -7.21 -4.00
CA ALA A 39 -15.20 -6.33 -4.12
C ALA A 39 -16.15 -6.45 -2.91
N ALA A 40 -16.39 -7.67 -2.40
CA ALA A 40 -17.23 -7.87 -1.23
C ALA A 40 -16.60 -7.23 0.03
N VAL A 41 -15.31 -7.45 0.21
CA VAL A 41 -14.53 -6.85 1.30
C VAL A 41 -14.48 -5.32 1.18
N GLY A 42 -14.28 -4.80 -0.03
CA GLY A 42 -14.28 -3.35 -0.29
C GLY A 42 -15.61 -2.70 0.06
N ARG A 43 -16.73 -3.34 -0.31
CA ARG A 43 -18.08 -2.88 0.05
C ARG A 43 -18.31 -2.88 1.57
N LEU A 44 -17.86 -3.91 2.29
CA LEU A 44 -18.04 -4.02 3.74
C LEU A 44 -17.35 -2.89 4.51
N TYR A 45 -16.12 -2.53 4.12
CA TYR A 45 -15.34 -1.51 4.80
C TYR A 45 -15.47 -0.12 4.16
N GLY A 46 -16.25 0.02 3.08
CA GLY A 46 -16.39 1.27 2.35
C GLY A 46 -15.07 1.73 1.71
N ILE A 47 -14.23 0.79 1.26
CA ILE A 47 -12.94 1.05 0.63
C ILE A 47 -12.92 0.54 -0.82
N ASN A 48 -12.11 1.17 -1.66
CA ASN A 48 -11.95 0.70 -3.04
C ASN A 48 -11.23 -0.66 -3.05
N GLU A 49 -11.63 -1.53 -3.98
CA GLU A 49 -10.99 -2.82 -4.26
C GLU A 49 -9.46 -2.70 -4.43
N PHE A 50 -8.99 -1.65 -5.12
CA PHE A 50 -7.55 -1.41 -5.27
C PHE A 50 -6.84 -1.26 -3.92
N SER A 51 -7.47 -0.56 -2.97
CA SER A 51 -6.95 -0.40 -1.61
C SER A 51 -6.94 -1.72 -0.85
N VAL A 52 -7.95 -2.57 -1.03
CA VAL A 52 -7.99 -3.93 -0.46
C VAL A 52 -6.79 -4.76 -0.95
N ARG A 53 -6.51 -4.72 -2.26
CA ARG A 53 -5.38 -5.43 -2.86
C ARG A 53 -4.04 -4.89 -2.34
N TYR A 54 -3.90 -3.57 -2.24
CA TYR A 54 -2.71 -2.94 -1.69
C TYR A 54 -2.42 -3.37 -0.25
N ILE A 55 -3.45 -3.49 0.60
CA ILE A 55 -3.31 -3.94 2.00
C ILE A 55 -2.79 -5.39 2.05
N LYS A 56 -3.29 -6.26 1.17
CA LYS A 56 -2.81 -7.65 1.06
C LYS A 56 -1.31 -7.70 0.74
N ASP A 57 -0.86 -6.87 -0.21
CA ASP A 57 0.53 -6.86 -0.68
C ASP A 57 1.49 -6.13 0.30
N GLU A 58 1.02 -5.10 1.01
CA GLU A 58 1.78 -4.39 2.05
C GLU A 58 2.31 -5.36 3.13
N LYS A 59 1.48 -6.32 3.56
CA LYS A 59 1.87 -7.34 4.54
C LYS A 59 2.98 -8.26 4.01
N ASN A 60 2.92 -8.65 2.74
CA ASN A 60 3.96 -9.47 2.12
C ASN A 60 5.30 -8.71 2.08
N ARG A 61 5.27 -7.43 1.70
CA ARG A 61 6.47 -6.58 1.70
C ARG A 61 7.05 -6.36 3.10
N ARG A 62 6.21 -6.15 4.13
CA ARG A 62 6.67 -6.06 5.53
C ARG A 62 7.28 -7.36 6.02
N LYS A 63 6.70 -8.52 5.66
CA LYS A 63 7.28 -9.84 5.99
C LYS A 63 8.64 -10.04 5.29
N THR A 64 8.75 -9.69 4.02
CA THR A 64 10.02 -9.79 3.27
C THR A 64 11.06 -8.79 3.78
N ALA A 65 10.68 -7.57 4.14
CA ALA A 65 11.59 -6.58 4.73
C ALA A 65 12.00 -6.92 6.17
N ALA A 66 11.17 -7.65 6.90
CA ALA A 66 11.48 -8.17 8.23
C ALA A 66 12.38 -9.41 8.21
N VAL A 67 12.69 -9.98 7.03
CA VAL A 67 13.76 -10.98 6.92
C VAL A 67 15.05 -10.26 7.26
N PRO A 68 15.70 -10.56 8.41
CA PRO A 68 17.00 -9.98 8.69
C PRO A 68 17.91 -10.42 7.55
N PHE A 69 18.61 -9.46 6.93
CA PHE A 69 19.74 -9.76 6.05
C PHE A 69 20.55 -10.85 6.73
N ASN A 70 20.52 -12.03 6.13
CA ASN A 70 21.07 -13.26 6.63
C ASN A 70 22.48 -13.01 7.14
N LYS A 71 22.67 -13.02 8.46
CA LYS A 71 23.97 -12.82 9.13
C LYS A 71 25.05 -13.82 8.67
N THR A 72 24.64 -14.87 7.95
CA THR A 72 25.47 -15.96 7.43
C THR A 72 25.84 -15.85 5.95
N ALA A 73 25.30 -14.89 5.18
CA ALA A 73 25.89 -14.60 3.87
C ALA A 73 27.19 -13.84 4.08
N LYS A 74 28.31 -14.50 3.80
CA LYS A 74 29.62 -13.85 3.69
C LYS A 74 29.46 -12.67 2.71
N ARG A 75 29.49 -11.45 3.26
CA ARG A 75 29.45 -10.22 2.47
C ARG A 75 30.76 -10.15 1.70
N VAL A 76 30.78 -10.68 0.47
CA VAL A 76 31.86 -10.42 -0.47
C VAL A 76 31.71 -8.97 -0.91
N ILE A 77 32.30 -8.06 -0.13
CA ILE A 77 32.55 -6.69 -0.56
C ILE A 77 33.71 -6.81 -1.56
N THR A 78 33.41 -6.95 -2.84
CA THR A 78 34.39 -6.55 -3.85
C THR A 78 34.48 -5.04 -3.77
N SER A 79 35.38 -4.53 -2.94
CA SER A 79 35.89 -3.18 -3.09
C SER A 79 36.53 -3.13 -4.47
N ARG A 80 35.80 -2.61 -5.46
CA ARG A 80 36.44 -2.09 -6.66
C ARG A 80 37.24 -0.89 -6.16
N ASN A 81 38.53 -1.11 -5.86
CA ASN A 81 39.51 -0.05 -5.77
C ASN A 81 39.33 0.80 -7.02
N LYS A 82 38.78 2.00 -6.86
CA LYS A 82 38.99 3.09 -7.79
C LYS A 82 39.88 4.02 -7.01
N ASP A 83 41.16 3.89 -7.25
CA ASP A 83 42.19 4.73 -6.70
C ASP A 83 41.79 6.19 -6.96
N PHE A 84 41.43 6.92 -5.90
CA PHE A 84 41.52 8.37 -5.96
C PHE A 84 43.00 8.69 -5.74
N VAL A 85 43.76 8.70 -6.83
CA VAL A 85 45.13 9.23 -6.83
C VAL A 85 45.05 10.68 -6.39
N ARG A 86 45.67 10.98 -5.24
CA ARG A 86 45.94 12.36 -4.81
C ARG A 86 47.09 12.84 -5.68
N VAL A 87 46.84 13.78 -6.58
CA VAL A 87 47.88 14.54 -7.26
C VAL A 87 48.25 15.72 -6.36
N GLU A 88 49.53 15.84 -6.01
CA GLU A 88 50.10 17.05 -5.41
C GLU A 88 50.09 18.21 -6.40
#